data_AF-G7M8B6-F1
#
_entry.id   AF-G7M8B6-F1
#
_cell.length_a   1.000
_cell.length_b   1.000
_cell.length_c   1.000
_cell.angle_alpha   90.00
_cell.angle_beta   90.00
_cell.angle_gamma   90.00
#
_symmetry.space_group_name_H-M   'P 1'
#
loop_
_entity.id
_entity.type
_entity.pdbx_description
1 polymer ?
#
loop_
_entity_poly.entity_id
_entity_poly.type
_entity_poly.pdbx_seq_one_letter_code
_entity_poly.pdbx_strand_id
1 'polypeptide(L)'
;MDPYIKMLNLMKKKGAESNPPSISIGKVIAPPPEIIVQTNNLQLYKDDLYIADYLLSGYSRQISITNSSGTAINMLDTIKVGDELAILPTEDNQTWIILCKVVKCNG
;
A
#
# COMPACT_ATOMS: atom_id res chain seq x y z
N MET A 1 -22.61 3.32 -30.79
CA MET A 1 -21.39 3.41 -29.94
C MET A 1 -20.51 4.48 -30.57
N ASP A 2 -20.09 5.50 -29.81
CA ASP A 2 -19.34 6.64 -30.36
C ASP A 2 -17.91 6.21 -30.74
N PRO A 3 -17.48 6.36 -32.01
CA PRO A 3 -16.14 5.98 -32.47
C PRO A 3 -15.02 6.73 -31.74
N TYR A 4 -15.26 7.94 -31.24
CA TYR A 4 -14.26 8.69 -30.46
C TYR A 4 -13.99 8.05 -29.10
N ILE A 5 -15.02 7.56 -28.42
CA ILE A 5 -14.88 6.84 -27.14
C ILE A 5 -14.08 5.55 -27.34
N LYS A 6 -14.29 4.84 -28.45
CA LYS A 6 -13.53 3.62 -28.76
C LYS A 6 -12.04 3.92 -28.95
N MET A 7 -11.71 4.96 -29.72
CA MET A 7 -10.32 5.39 -29.93
C MET A 7 -9.68 5.86 -28.62
N LEU A 8 -10.40 6.65 -27.81
CA LEU A 8 -9.93 7.13 -26.51
C LEU A 8 -9.63 5.97 -25.55
N ASN A 9 -10.52 4.98 -25.45
CA ASN A 9 -10.32 3.81 -24.61
C ASN A 9 -9.14 2.96 -25.09
N LEU A 10 -8.95 2.83 -26.41
CA LEU A 10 -7.80 2.12 -26.98
C LEU A 10 -6.48 2.84 -26.66
N MET A 11 -6.43 4.17 -26.78
CA MET A 11 -5.27 4.97 -26.41
C MET A 11 -4.96 4.85 -24.91
N LYS A 12 -5.97 4.95 -24.05
CA LYS A 12 -5.81 4.74 -22.59
C LYS A 12 -5.24 3.36 -22.27
N LYS A 13 -5.81 2.31 -22.87
CA LYS A 13 -5.34 0.93 -22.68
C LYS A 13 -3.90 0.75 -23.13
N LYS A 14 -3.53 1.26 -24.31
CA LYS A 14 -2.16 1.15 -24.83
C LYS A 14 -1.16 1.98 -24.02
N GLY A 15 -1.56 3.13 -23.51
CA GLY A 15 -0.76 3.92 -22.58
C GLY A 15 -0.48 3.19 -21.26
N ALA A 16 -1.51 2.59 -20.67
CA ALA A 16 -1.38 1.80 -19.44
C ALA A 16 -0.53 0.53 -19.65
N GLU A 17 -0.68 -0.18 -20.77
CA GLU A 17 0.17 -1.33 -21.13
C GLU A 17 1.64 -0.93 -21.29
N SER A 18 1.92 0.26 -21.82
CA SER A 18 3.29 0.74 -22.05
C SER A 18 3.93 1.34 -20.79
N ASN A 19 3.15 1.72 -19.79
CA ASN A 19 3.63 2.32 -18.55
C ASN A 19 2.83 1.77 -17.36
N PRO A 20 3.09 0.52 -16.97
CA PRO A 20 2.39 -0.09 -15.85
C PRO A 20 2.68 0.70 -14.55
N PRO A 21 1.71 0.78 -13.62
CA PRO A 21 1.92 1.37 -12.31
C PRO A 21 3.08 0.65 -11.61
N SER A 22 4.06 1.43 -11.14
CA SER A 22 5.24 0.92 -10.45
C SER A 22 5.17 1.20 -8.96
N ILE A 23 5.89 0.40 -8.20
CA ILE A 23 6.03 0.58 -6.75
C ILE A 23 6.78 1.87 -6.45
N SER A 24 6.31 2.61 -5.45
CA SER A 24 6.90 3.86 -4.98
C SER A 24 7.18 3.79 -3.50
N ILE A 25 8.17 4.56 -3.03
CA ILE A 25 8.45 4.71 -1.60
C ILE A 25 7.64 5.91 -1.08
N GLY A 26 6.79 5.65 -0.10
CA GLY A 26 6.06 6.67 0.63
C GLY A 26 6.61 6.84 2.04
N LYS A 27 6.57 8.07 2.56
CA LYS A 27 6.98 8.40 3.92
C LYS A 27 5.77 8.74 4.78
N VAL A 28 5.68 8.13 5.95
CA VAL A 28 4.57 8.38 6.87
C VAL A 28 4.71 9.75 7.52
N ILE A 29 3.68 10.58 7.34
CA ILE A 29 3.53 11.87 8.03
C ILE A 29 2.71 11.69 9.31
N ALA A 30 1.64 10.91 9.26
CA ALA A 30 0.79 10.60 10.40
C ALA A 30 0.47 9.09 10.42
N PRO A 31 0.54 8.41 11.59
CA PRO A 31 0.24 6.99 11.68
C PRO A 31 -1.29 6.74 11.71
N PRO A 32 -1.74 5.48 11.54
CA PRO A 32 -3.13 5.11 11.76
C PRO A 32 -3.65 5.55 13.15
N PRO A 33 -4.94 5.90 13.31
CA PRO A 33 -6.05 5.67 12.37
C PRO A 33 -6.23 6.73 11.27
N GLU A 34 -5.73 7.95 11.47
CA GLU A 34 -5.78 9.05 10.49
C GLU A 34 -4.47 9.10 9.71
N ILE A 35 -4.19 8.01 8.97
CA ILE A 35 -2.92 7.85 8.27
C ILE A 35 -2.77 8.88 7.16
N ILE A 36 -1.58 9.46 7.07
CA ILE A 36 -1.18 10.36 5.98
C ILE A 36 0.18 9.90 5.49
N VAL A 37 0.29 9.68 4.18
CA VAL A 37 1.53 9.22 3.55
C VAL A 37 1.90 10.14 2.39
N GLN A 38 3.16 10.57 2.36
CA GLN A 38 3.71 11.34 1.25
C GLN A 38 4.46 10.42 0.30
N THR A 39 3.99 10.31 -0.95
CA THR A 39 4.67 9.60 -2.03
C THR A 39 5.09 10.59 -3.10
N ASN A 40 6.39 10.69 -3.37
CA ASN A 40 6.92 11.68 -4.33
C ASN A 40 6.32 13.08 -4.06
N ASN A 41 5.46 13.58 -4.96
CA ASN A 41 4.79 14.88 -4.86
C ASN A 41 3.29 14.79 -4.50
N LEU A 42 2.79 13.60 -4.17
CA LEU A 42 1.38 13.35 -3.84
C LEU A 42 1.24 12.97 -2.36
N GLN A 43 0.37 13.67 -1.66
CA GLN A 43 -0.04 13.30 -0.31
C GLN A 43 -1.31 12.44 -0.40
N LEU A 44 -1.26 11.27 0.21
CA LEU A 44 -2.34 10.28 0.25
C LEU A 44 -2.99 10.30 1.62
N TYR A 45 -4.32 10.26 1.64
CA TYR A 45 -5.12 10.23 2.85
C TYR A 45 -5.75 8.85 3.04
N LYS A 46 -6.27 8.62 4.24
CA LYS A 46 -6.92 7.37 4.65
C LYS A 46 -7.91 6.79 3.63
N ASP A 47 -8.73 7.63 3.01
CA ASP A 47 -9.78 7.19 2.07
C ASP A 47 -9.22 6.70 0.73
N ASP A 48 -7.98 7.11 0.40
CA ASP A 48 -7.29 6.71 -0.83
C ASP A 48 -6.43 5.45 -0.64
N LEU A 49 -6.39 4.89 0.58
CA LEU A 49 -5.38 3.91 0.99
C LEU A 49 -6.00 2.57 1.41
N TYR A 50 -5.51 1.50 0.81
CA TYR A 50 -5.56 0.16 1.39
C TYR A 50 -4.27 -0.10 2.17
N ILE A 51 -4.41 -0.65 3.37
CA ILE A 51 -3.26 -0.99 4.24
C ILE A 51 -3.27 -2.48 4.48
N ALA A 52 -2.12 -3.13 4.32
CA ALA A 52 -1.97 -4.51 4.73
C ALA A 52 -2.33 -4.67 6.22
N ASP A 53 -3.21 -5.63 6.51
CA ASP A 53 -3.79 -5.89 7.83
C ASP A 53 -2.75 -5.97 8.95
N TYR A 54 -1.61 -6.60 8.67
CA TYR A 54 -0.52 -6.80 9.62
C TYR A 54 0.25 -5.53 10.00
N LEU A 55 0.03 -4.41 9.29
CA LEU A 55 0.60 -3.11 9.64
C LEU A 55 -0.28 -2.30 10.61
N LEU A 56 -1.52 -2.75 10.82
CA LEU A 56 -2.46 -2.09 11.74
C LEU A 56 -2.15 -2.49 13.19
N SER A 57 -2.32 -1.52 14.10
CA SER A 57 -2.14 -1.76 15.52
C SER A 57 -3.10 -2.82 16.04
N GLY A 58 -2.57 -3.79 16.79
CA GLY A 58 -3.38 -4.86 17.39
C GLY A 58 -3.65 -6.03 16.45
N TYR A 59 -2.96 -6.10 15.31
CA TYR A 59 -3.02 -7.29 14.46
C TYR A 59 -2.56 -8.55 15.21
N SER A 60 -3.38 -9.60 15.11
CA SER A 60 -3.12 -10.91 15.71
C SER A 60 -3.27 -11.99 14.65
N ARG A 61 -2.40 -12.99 14.67
CA ARG A 61 -2.45 -14.13 13.76
C ARG A 61 -2.32 -15.44 14.52
N GLN A 62 -3.06 -16.44 14.06
CA GLN A 62 -2.96 -17.80 14.59
C GLN A 62 -1.76 -18.50 13.96
N ILE A 63 -0.98 -19.18 14.79
CA ILE A 63 0.17 -19.97 14.38
C ILE A 63 -0.02 -21.37 14.95
N SER A 64 0.10 -22.38 14.09
CA SER A 64 0.11 -23.78 14.49
C SER A 64 1.56 -24.24 14.56
N ILE A 65 2.03 -24.58 15.77
CA ILE A 65 3.36 -25.13 15.99
C ILE A 65 3.16 -26.59 16.35
N THR A 66 3.68 -27.49 15.52
CA THR A 66 3.67 -28.93 15.82
C THR A 66 4.41 -29.16 17.15
N ASN A 67 3.71 -29.69 18.15
CA ASN A 67 4.14 -29.90 19.55
C ASN A 67 4.00 -28.72 20.53
N SER A 68 3.24 -27.68 20.19
CA SER A 68 2.72 -26.75 21.21
C SER A 68 1.31 -26.29 20.86
N SER A 69 0.44 -26.23 21.86
CA SER A 69 -0.96 -25.83 21.70
C SER A 69 -1.04 -24.43 21.09
N GLY A 70 -1.74 -24.30 19.96
CA GLY A 70 -1.83 -23.08 19.16
C GLY A 70 -2.03 -21.83 20.02
N THR A 71 -1.01 -20.99 20.08
CA THR A 71 -1.02 -19.75 20.82
C THR A 71 -1.18 -18.59 19.83
N ALA A 72 -2.17 -17.73 20.06
CA ALA A 72 -2.31 -16.50 19.27
C ALA A 72 -1.15 -15.56 19.62
N ILE A 73 -0.42 -15.09 18.61
CA ILE A 73 0.69 -14.14 18.79
C ILE A 73 0.21 -12.76 18.36
N ASN A 74 0.32 -11.79 19.26
CA ASN A 74 0.02 -10.39 18.98
C ASN A 74 1.28 -9.68 18.51
N MET A 75 1.23 -9.07 17.33
CA MET A 75 2.33 -8.27 16.81
C MET A 75 2.13 -6.81 17.26
N LEU A 76 3.13 -6.27 17.96
CA LEU A 76 3.12 -4.89 18.46
C LEU A 76 3.79 -3.91 17.49
N ASP A 77 4.35 -4.41 16.39
CA ASP A 77 4.91 -3.57 15.35
C ASP A 77 3.79 -2.75 14.70
N THR A 78 4.02 -1.44 14.65
CA THR A 78 3.07 -0.44 14.19
C THR A 78 3.78 0.56 13.31
N ILE A 79 3.02 1.15 12.38
CA ILE A 79 3.48 2.26 11.55
C ILE A 79 3.70 3.49 12.44
N LYS A 80 4.88 4.11 12.31
CA LYS A 80 5.25 5.34 13.03
C LYS A 80 5.56 6.47 12.06
N VAL A 81 5.49 7.71 12.56
CA VAL A 81 5.91 8.89 11.79
C VAL A 81 7.36 8.73 11.35
N GLY A 82 7.61 8.96 10.06
CA GLY A 82 8.92 8.84 9.45
C GLY A 82 9.24 7.47 8.86
N ASP A 83 8.40 6.45 9.07
CA ASP A 83 8.58 5.15 8.44
C ASP A 83 8.47 5.24 6.91
N GLU A 84 9.27 4.43 6.22
CA GLU A 84 9.22 4.25 4.77
C GLU A 84 8.35 3.04 4.43
N LEU A 85 7.43 3.22 3.48
CA LEU A 85 6.45 2.24 3.07
C LEU A 85 6.56 1.99 1.56
N ALA A 86 6.38 0.73 1.18
CA ALA A 86 6.20 0.32 -0.21
C ALA A 86 4.74 0.49 -0.62
N ILE A 87 4.48 1.33 -1.62
CA ILE A 87 3.11 1.70 -2.02
C ILE A 87 2.95 1.49 -3.53
N LEU A 88 1.82 0.89 -3.92
CA LEU A 88 1.48 0.61 -5.30
C LEU A 88 0.12 1.26 -5.65
N PRO A 89 0.02 2.08 -6.71
CA PRO A 89 -1.26 2.57 -7.17
C PRO A 89 -2.07 1.47 -7.87
N THR A 90 -3.40 1.53 -7.73
CA THR A 90 -4.32 0.68 -8.50
C THR A 90 -4.42 1.14 -9.96
N GLU A 91 -5.01 0.31 -10.83
CA GLU A 91 -5.11 0.64 -12.28
C GLU A 91 -5.82 1.96 -12.57
N ASP A 92 -6.76 2.36 -11.71
CA ASP A 92 -7.48 3.63 -11.80
C ASP A 92 -6.68 4.85 -11.30
N ASN A 93 -5.52 4.64 -10.65
CA ASN A 93 -4.71 5.65 -9.97
C ASN A 93 -5.48 6.50 -8.95
N GLN A 94 -6.60 5.99 -8.43
CA GLN A 94 -7.39 6.66 -7.40
C GLN A 94 -7.03 6.14 -6.02
N THR A 95 -6.85 4.82 -5.92
CA THR A 95 -6.47 4.18 -4.66
C THR A 95 -5.04 3.65 -4.69
N TRP A 96 -4.45 3.50 -3.51
CA TRP A 96 -3.08 3.11 -3.32
C TRP A 96 -3.00 2.02 -2.25
N ILE A 97 -2.18 1.01 -2.49
CA ILE A 97 -2.04 -0.15 -1.61
C ILE A 97 -0.68 -0.06 -0.91
N ILE A 98 -0.70 0.04 0.41
CA ILE A 98 0.48 -0.08 1.27
C ILE A 98 0.77 -1.57 1.49
N LEU A 99 1.84 -2.04 0.87
CA LEU A 99 2.21 -3.45 0.86
C LEU A 99 2.97 -3.86 2.12
N CYS A 100 3.98 -3.08 2.51
CA CYS A 100 4.85 -3.35 3.66
C CYS A 100 5.65 -2.09 4.08
N LYS A 101 6.26 -2.17 5.26
CA LYS A 101 7.31 -1.24 5.71
C LYS A 101 8.65 -1.69 5.13
N VAL A 102 9.43 -0.73 4.62
CA VAL A 102 10.75 -0.97 4.03
C VAL A 102 11.82 -0.19 4.79
N VAL A 103 13.06 -0.67 4.70
CA VAL A 103 14.24 0.00 5.25
C VAL A 103 15.37 -0.06 4.22
N LYS A 104 16.05 1.07 4.02
CA LYS A 104 17.23 1.10 3.16
C LYS A 104 18.36 0.27 3.78
N CYS A 105 18.99 -0.58 2.98
CA CYS A 105 20.18 -1.29 3.41
C CYS A 105 21.34 -0.28 3.49
N ASN A 106 21.79 0.02 4.71
CA ASN A 106 23.03 0.77 4.92
C ASN A 106 24.16 -0.25 4.94
N GLY A 107 24.96 -0.27 3.88
CA GLY A 107 26.21 -1.03 3.82
C GLY A 107 27.34 -0.38 4.60
#